data_AF-W5N287-F1
#
_entry.id   AF-W5N287-F1
#
_cell.length_a   1.000
_cell.length_b   1.000
_cell.length_c   1.000
_cell.angle_alpha   90.00
_cell.angle_beta   90.00
_cell.angle_gamma   90.00
#
_symmetry.space_group_name_H-M   'P 1'
#
loop_
_entity.id
_entity.type
_entity.pdbx_description
1 polymer ?
#
loop_
_entity_poly.entity_id
_entity_poly.type
_entity_poly.pdbx_seq_one_letter_code
_entity_poly.pdbx_strand_id
1 'polypeptide(L)'
;MEEYRSLTQRDGCSPDVWVNLACTYFFLGMYAEAEEAALKAPKSQLQNRLLFHLAHKFNDEKKLMGFHQNLQDVTEDQLSLASIHYMRSHYQEAIDIYKRILLENREFLIIPSMVSGAA
;
A
#
# COMPACT_ATOMS: atom_id res chain seq x y z
N MET A 1 0.92 -4.68 -16.81
CA MET A 1 1.56 -3.34 -17.01
C MET A 1 1.15 -2.77 -18.37
N GLU A 2 1.38 -3.47 -19.48
CA GLU A 2 1.01 -3.00 -20.83
C GLU A 2 -0.48 -2.76 -21.00
N GLU A 3 -1.33 -3.63 -20.45
CA GLU A 3 -2.79 -3.46 -20.47
C GLU A 3 -3.22 -2.16 -19.80
N TYR A 4 -2.78 -1.89 -18.56
CA TYR A 4 -3.07 -0.63 -17.88
C TYR A 4 -2.53 0.57 -18.65
N ARG A 5 -1.34 0.47 -19.24
CA ARG A 5 -0.77 1.54 -20.07
C ARG A 5 -1.66 1.83 -21.29
N SER A 6 -2.14 0.79 -21.97
CA SER A 6 -3.08 0.94 -23.09
C SER A 6 -4.42 1.55 -22.66
N LEU A 7 -4.91 1.19 -21.47
CA LEU A 7 -6.16 1.75 -20.92
C LEU A 7 -6.02 3.24 -20.64
N THR A 8 -4.86 3.71 -20.15
CA THR A 8 -4.65 5.16 -19.91
C THR A 8 -4.69 6.02 -21.18
N GLN A 9 -4.56 5.42 -22.36
CA GLN A 9 -4.60 6.12 -23.65
C GLN A 9 -5.99 6.18 -24.28
N ARG A 10 -7.00 5.50 -23.70
CA ARG A 10 -8.36 5.46 -24.23
C ARG A 10 -9.19 6.63 -23.71
N ASP A 11 -9.97 7.26 -24.59
CA ASP A 11 -10.95 8.27 -24.19
C ASP A 11 -12.00 7.68 -23.23
N GLY A 12 -12.31 8.41 -22.16
CA GLY A 12 -13.27 7.99 -21.13
C GLY A 12 -12.76 6.93 -20.15
N CYS A 13 -11.45 6.68 -20.10
CA CYS A 13 -10.83 5.77 -19.13
C CYS A 13 -11.10 6.22 -17.68
N SER A 14 -11.39 5.26 -16.79
CA SER A 14 -11.54 5.55 -15.37
C SER A 14 -10.23 6.14 -14.82
N PRO A 15 -10.28 7.28 -14.11
CA PRO A 15 -9.10 7.87 -13.49
C PRO A 15 -8.37 6.92 -12.52
N ASP A 16 -9.08 5.91 -11.97
CA ASP A 16 -8.50 4.89 -11.08
C ASP A 16 -7.52 3.94 -11.78
N VAL A 17 -7.56 3.87 -13.11
CA VAL A 17 -6.58 3.09 -13.89
C VAL A 17 -5.15 3.58 -13.63
N TRP A 18 -4.97 4.88 -13.36
CA TRP A 18 -3.66 5.44 -13.05
C TRP A 18 -3.08 4.91 -11.74
N VAL A 19 -3.88 4.78 -10.67
CA VAL A 19 -3.37 4.24 -9.40
C VAL A 19 -3.06 2.73 -9.53
N ASN A 20 -3.85 1.98 -10.31
CA ASN A 20 -3.57 0.56 -10.58
C ASN A 20 -2.28 0.38 -11.41
N LEU A 21 -2.05 1.24 -12.40
CA LEU A 21 -0.81 1.29 -13.15
C LEU A 21 0.38 1.61 -12.23
N ALA A 22 0.21 2.60 -11.36
CA ALA A 22 1.23 3.00 -10.40
C ALA A 22 1.60 1.88 -9.42
N CYS A 23 0.60 1.14 -8.88
CA CYS A 23 0.84 -0.06 -8.09
C CYS A 23 1.60 -1.14 -8.88
N THR A 24 1.29 -1.30 -10.16
CA THR A 24 2.01 -2.25 -11.03
C THR A 24 3.47 -1.86 -11.19
N TYR A 25 3.77 -0.58 -11.43
CA TYR A 25 5.15 -0.09 -11.51
C TYR A 25 5.91 -0.28 -10.20
N PHE A 26 5.26 0.04 -9.07
CA PHE A 26 5.87 -0.12 -7.76
C PHE A 26 6.26 -1.58 -7.49
N PHE A 27 5.37 -2.52 -7.79
CA PHE A 27 5.64 -3.95 -7.63
C PHE A 27 6.79 -4.44 -8.53
N LEU A 28 6.94 -3.85 -9.72
CA LEU A 28 8.04 -4.14 -10.65
C LEU A 28 9.35 -3.40 -10.30
N GLY A 29 9.38 -2.60 -9.22
CA GLY A 29 10.55 -1.81 -8.83
C GLY A 29 10.80 -0.54 -9.66
N MET A 30 9.86 -0.18 -10.53
CA MET A 30 9.90 1.03 -11.36
C MET A 30 9.37 2.23 -10.57
N TYR A 31 10.11 2.65 -9.55
CA TYR A 31 9.60 3.59 -8.54
C TYR A 31 9.33 5.00 -9.08
N ALA A 32 10.15 5.49 -10.03
CA ALA A 32 9.96 6.82 -10.61
C ALA A 32 8.67 6.88 -11.45
N GLU A 33 8.44 5.86 -12.27
CA GLU A 33 7.23 5.70 -13.07
C GLU A 33 6.00 5.46 -12.21
N ALA A 34 6.16 4.77 -11.08
CA ALA A 34 5.10 4.61 -10.09
C ALA A 34 4.69 5.96 -9.49
N GLU A 35 5.63 6.82 -9.11
CA GLU A 35 5.31 8.16 -8.59
C GLU A 35 4.62 9.01 -9.67
N GLU A 36 5.13 9.02 -10.89
CA GLU A 36 4.54 9.77 -12.01
C GLU A 36 3.09 9.34 -12.29
N ALA A 37 2.84 8.03 -12.34
CA ALA A 37 1.50 7.49 -12.55
C ALA A 37 0.57 7.78 -11.35
N ALA A 38 1.07 7.65 -10.12
CA ALA A 38 0.28 7.93 -8.92
C ALA A 38 -0.17 9.39 -8.84
N LEU A 39 0.67 10.34 -9.26
CA LEU A 39 0.35 11.77 -9.28
C LEU A 39 -0.68 12.15 -10.35
N LYS A 40 -0.89 11.31 -11.38
CA LYS A 40 -1.97 11.47 -12.37
C LYS A 40 -3.32 10.92 -11.89
N ALA A 41 -3.29 10.01 -10.92
CA ALA A 41 -4.50 9.44 -10.34
C ALA A 41 -5.25 10.46 -9.44
N PRO A 42 -6.57 10.36 -9.30
CA PRO A 42 -7.29 11.12 -8.29
C PRO A 42 -6.81 10.73 -6.89
N LYS A 43 -6.90 11.68 -5.94
CA LYS A 43 -6.58 11.41 -4.55
C LYS A 43 -7.50 10.32 -4.00
N SER A 44 -6.89 9.28 -3.43
CA SER A 44 -7.57 8.14 -2.81
C SER A 44 -6.70 7.56 -1.70
N GLN A 45 -7.29 6.74 -0.83
CA GLN A 45 -6.54 6.01 0.21
C GLN A 45 -5.44 5.13 -0.42
N LEU A 46 -5.76 4.43 -1.51
CA LEU A 46 -4.79 3.59 -2.22
C LEU A 46 -3.62 4.41 -2.77
N GLN A 47 -3.90 5.56 -3.38
CA GLN A 47 -2.86 6.47 -3.86
C GLN A 47 -1.99 6.96 -2.69
N ASN A 48 -2.60 7.38 -1.58
CA ASN A 48 -1.87 7.87 -0.41
C ASN A 48 -0.93 6.79 0.16
N ARG A 49 -1.41 5.55 0.33
CA ARG A 49 -0.58 4.41 0.75
C ARG A 49 0.58 4.19 -0.22
N LEU A 50 0.32 4.16 -1.52
CA LEU A 50 1.38 3.99 -2.53
C LEU A 50 2.45 5.09 -2.44
N LEU A 51 2.03 6.35 -2.34
CA LEU A 51 2.95 7.49 -2.21
C LEU A 51 3.70 7.50 -0.87
N PHE A 52 3.07 7.02 0.21
CA PHE A 52 3.71 6.80 1.51
C PHE A 52 4.86 5.80 1.39
N HIS A 53 4.63 4.67 0.72
CA HIS A 53 5.68 3.69 0.44
C HIS A 53 6.78 4.25 -0.46
N LEU A 54 6.44 4.96 -1.54
CA LEU A 54 7.42 5.58 -2.44
C LEU A 54 8.29 6.62 -1.73
N ALA A 55 7.71 7.47 -0.89
CA ALA A 55 8.46 8.44 -0.10
C ALA A 55 9.52 7.78 0.78
N HIS A 56 9.19 6.64 1.41
CA HIS A 56 10.17 5.84 2.14
C HIS A 56 11.25 5.27 1.21
N LYS A 57 10.90 4.71 0.05
CA LYS A 57 11.88 4.16 -0.91
C LYS A 57 12.86 5.22 -1.43
N PHE A 58 12.42 6.47 -1.51
CA PHE A 58 13.25 7.61 -1.91
C PHE A 58 13.95 8.32 -0.75
N ASN A 59 13.79 7.86 0.49
CA ASN A 59 14.29 8.53 1.70
C ASN A 59 13.82 10.00 1.82
N ASP A 60 12.62 10.33 1.32
CA ASP A 60 12.02 11.66 1.45
C ASP A 60 11.15 11.72 2.71
N GLU A 61 11.78 11.98 3.86
CA GLU A 61 11.11 12.03 5.16
C GLU A 61 10.00 13.10 5.22
N LYS A 62 10.15 14.21 4.48
CA LYS A 62 9.15 15.27 4.46
C LYS A 62 7.86 14.79 3.79
N LYS A 63 7.96 14.19 2.60
CA LYS A 63 6.81 13.56 1.94
C LYS A 63 6.25 12.41 2.76
N LEU A 64 7.12 11.58 3.35
CA LEU A 64 6.73 10.44 4.16
C LEU A 64 5.81 10.87 5.29
N MET A 65 6.20 11.90 6.05
CA MET A 65 5.38 12.42 7.13
C MET A 65 4.08 13.07 6.64
N GLY A 66 4.11 13.70 5.46
CA GLY A 66 2.90 14.25 4.83
C GLY A 66 1.87 13.16 4.49
N PHE A 67 2.30 12.04 3.90
CA PHE A 67 1.38 10.94 3.57
C PHE A 67 0.98 10.14 4.81
N HIS A 68 1.85 10.03 5.81
CA HIS A 68 1.54 9.42 7.11
C HIS A 68 0.35 10.09 7.79
N GLN A 69 0.28 11.43 7.77
CA GLN A 69 -0.82 12.19 8.39
C GLN A 69 -2.20 11.94 7.76
N ASN A 70 -2.23 11.42 6.53
CA ASN A 70 -3.48 11.10 5.83
C ASN A 70 -3.94 9.66 6.04
N LEU A 71 -3.16 8.83 6.73
CA LEU A 71 -3.55 7.46 7.06
C LEU A 71 -4.67 7.46 8.09
N GLN A 72 -5.63 6.57 7.91
CA GLN A 72 -6.79 6.40 8.78
C GLN A 72 -6.68 5.10 9.60
N ASP A 73 -7.56 4.93 10.57
CA ASP A 73 -7.65 3.71 11.38
C ASP A 73 -8.50 2.64 10.68
N VAL A 74 -8.11 2.34 9.43
CA VAL A 74 -8.66 1.26 8.62
C VAL A 74 -7.57 0.23 8.35
N THR A 75 -7.96 -1.04 8.17
CA THR A 75 -7.02 -2.17 8.14
C THR A 75 -5.90 -1.97 7.13
N GLU A 76 -6.20 -1.56 5.90
CA GLU A 76 -5.21 -1.41 4.84
C GLU A 76 -4.19 -0.28 5.12
N ASP A 77 -4.62 0.80 5.75
CA ASP A 77 -3.74 1.91 6.15
C ASP A 77 -2.83 1.49 7.30
N GLN A 78 -3.38 0.79 8.29
CA GLN A 78 -2.61 0.28 9.42
C GLN A 78 -1.61 -0.82 8.99
N LEU A 79 -1.96 -1.67 8.03
CA LEU A 79 -1.03 -2.62 7.42
C LEU A 79 0.11 -1.89 6.68
N SER A 80 -0.21 -0.83 5.93
CA SER A 80 0.81 0.00 5.27
C SER A 80 1.74 0.66 6.29
N LEU A 81 1.19 1.22 7.38
CA LEU A 81 1.97 1.79 8.48
C LEU A 81 2.90 0.77 9.15
N ALA A 82 2.38 -0.39 9.53
CA ALA A 82 3.15 -1.46 10.14
C ALA A 82 4.30 -1.94 9.26
N SER A 83 4.09 -2.03 7.95
CA SER A 83 5.14 -2.42 7.01
C SER A 83 6.29 -1.40 6.95
N ILE A 84 6.01 -0.11 7.08
CA ILE A 84 7.02 0.96 7.11
C ILE A 84 7.78 0.95 8.44
N HIS A 85 7.10 0.72 9.56
CA HIS A 85 7.77 0.47 10.83
C HIS A 85 8.74 -0.71 10.73
N TYR A 86 8.30 -1.83 10.14
CA TYR A 86 9.16 -3.00 9.91
C TYR A 86 10.38 -2.66 9.04
N MET A 87 10.18 -1.99 7.89
CA MET A 87 11.26 -1.60 6.99
C MET A 87 12.27 -0.64 7.63
N ARG A 88 11.84 0.18 8.59
CA ARG A 88 12.68 1.10 9.36
C ARG A 88 13.29 0.48 10.63
N SER A 89 13.14 -0.84 10.81
CA SER A 89 13.57 -1.58 12.02
C SER A 89 12.87 -1.17 13.32
N HIS A 90 11.72 -0.49 13.24
CA HIS A 90 10.82 -0.21 14.36
C HIS A 90 9.92 -1.43 14.61
N TYR A 91 10.55 -2.55 14.97
CA TYR A 91 9.88 -3.86 14.99
C TYR A 91 8.77 -3.95 16.03
N GLN A 92 8.92 -3.30 17.18
CA GLN A 92 7.93 -3.36 18.25
C GLN A 92 6.62 -2.69 17.81
N GLU A 93 6.72 -1.50 17.20
CA GLU A 93 5.58 -0.76 16.68
C GLU A 93 4.87 -1.55 15.57
N ALA A 94 5.63 -2.17 14.66
CA ALA A 94 5.06 -3.04 13.64
C ALA A 94 4.31 -4.24 14.27
N ILE A 95 4.93 -4.92 15.25
CA ILE A 95 4.34 -6.06 15.95
C ILE A 95 3.04 -5.68 16.65
N ASP A 96 3.00 -4.53 17.31
CA ASP A 96 1.82 -4.09 18.07
C ASP A 96 0.64 -3.81 17.14
N ILE A 97 0.89 -3.18 15.98
CA ILE A 97 -0.14 -2.96 14.96
C ILE A 97 -0.63 -4.28 14.37
N TYR A 98 0.29 -5.18 13.96
CA TYR A 98 -0.11 -6.48 13.39
C TYR A 98 -0.92 -7.33 14.37
N LYS A 99 -0.53 -7.37 15.65
CA LYS A 99 -1.26 -8.08 16.70
C LYS A 99 -2.67 -7.52 16.88
N ARG A 100 -2.82 -6.19 16.92
CA ARG A 100 -4.13 -5.54 17.02
C ARG A 100 -5.04 -5.94 15.86
N ILE A 101 -4.55 -5.86 14.62
CA ILE A 101 -5.31 -6.22 13.42
C ILE A 101 -5.75 -7.69 13.46
N LEU A 102 -4.87 -8.61 13.87
CA LEU A 102 -5.19 -10.05 13.99
C LEU A 102 -6.27 -10.34 15.04
N LEU A 103 -6.27 -9.59 16.15
CA LEU A 103 -7.27 -9.74 17.21
C LEU A 103 -8.64 -9.22 16.80
N GLU A 104 -8.67 -8.12 16.04
CA GLU A 104 -9.89 -7.49 15.52
C GLU A 104 -10.50 -8.29 14.37
N ASN A 105 -9.66 -8.93 13.55
CA ASN A 105 -10.06 -9.72 12.38
C ASN A 105 -9.78 -11.20 12.61
N ARG A 106 -10.48 -11.80 13.58
CA ARG A 106 -10.31 -13.22 13.94
C ARG A 106 -10.44 -14.19 12.76
N GLU A 107 -11.07 -13.79 11.67
CA GLU A 107 -11.15 -14.56 10.43
C GLU A 107 -9.77 -14.85 9.81
N PHE A 108 -8.79 -13.95 9.96
CA PHE A 108 -7.40 -14.21 9.54
C PHE A 108 -6.74 -15.32 10.37
N LEU A 109 -7.21 -15.58 11.60
CA LEU A 109 -6.73 -16.68 12.45
C LEU A 109 -7.37 -18.04 12.10
N ILE A 110 -8.46 -18.04 11.34
CA ILE A 110 -9.15 -19.28 10.97
C ILE A 110 -8.35 -20.06 9.92
N ILE A 111 -7.60 -19.39 9.05
CA ILE A 111 -6.82 -20.01 7.96
C ILE A 111 -5.72 -20.95 8.49
N PRO A 112 -4.88 -20.58 9.49
CA PRO A 112 -3.94 -21.53 10.11
C PRO A 112 -4.62 -22.76 10.72
N SER A 113 -5.78 -22.59 11.37
CA SER A 113 -6.47 -23.68 12.05
C SER A 113 -7.18 -24.67 11.09
N MET A 114 -7.56 -24.23 9.89
CA MET A 114 -8.12 -25.11 8.87
C MET A 114 -7.05 -25.94 8.16
N VAL A 115 -5.80 -25.47 8.13
CA VAL A 115 -4.67 -26.22 7.56
C VAL A 115 -4.15 -27.29 8.54
N SER A 116 -4.33 -27.10 9.86
CA SER A 116 -3.92 -28.09 10.87
C SER A 116 -4.96 -29.20 11.15
N GLY A 117 -6.13 -29.16 10.51
CA GLY A 117 -7.22 -30.14 10.73
C GLY A 117 -7.29 -31.27 9.70
N ALA A 118 -6.32 -31.38 8.79
CA ALA A 118 -6.33 -32.32 7.67
C ALA A 118 -5.15 -33.33 7.67
N ALA A 119 -4.57 -33.62 8.84
CA ALA A 119 -3.52 -34.63 9.01
C ALA A 119 -3.99 -35.77 9.93
#